data_AF-A0A6C0KY32-F1
#
_entry.id   AF-A0A6C0KY32-F1
#
_cell.length_a   1.000
_cell.length_b   1.000
_cell.length_c   1.000
_cell.angle_alpha   90.00
_cell.angle_beta   90.00
_cell.angle_gamma   90.00
#
_symmetry.space_group_name_H-M   'P 1'
#
loop_
_entity.id
_entity.type
_entity.pdbx_description
1 polymer ?
#
loop_
_entity_poly.entity_id
_entity_poly.type
_entity_poly.pdbx_seq_one_letter_code
_entity_poly.pdbx_strand_id
1 'polypeptide(L)'
;MQELYQVKWFSKKKGYGFVEGKDHNEYFVHHTDIQVENGFRYLKQGELIVGVPEKMENDKVKLARIASPMEGGHLMCEVEKLNSHSRRENREEDDI
;
A
#
# COMPACT_ATOMS: atom_id res chain seq x y z
N MET A 1 17.36 -4.10 9.79
CA MET A 1 16.77 -4.33 8.46
C MET A 1 15.26 -4.36 8.64
N GLN A 2 14.51 -3.61 7.83
CA GLN A 2 13.04 -3.70 7.84
C GLN A 2 12.60 -4.99 7.14
N GLU A 3 11.52 -5.60 7.62
CA GLU A 3 10.95 -6.80 7.05
C GLU A 3 10.04 -6.46 5.87
N LEU A 4 10.11 -7.26 4.80
CA LEU A 4 9.30 -7.09 3.60
C LEU A 4 8.10 -8.03 3.63
N TYR A 5 6.97 -7.52 3.18
CA TYR A 5 5.73 -8.28 3.04
C TYR A 5 5.23 -8.15 1.60
N GLN A 6 4.72 -9.25 1.04
CA GLN A 6 4.14 -9.28 -0.30
C GLN A 6 2.61 -9.27 -0.21
N VAL A 7 1.96 -8.39 -0.96
CA VAL A 7 0.50 -8.31 -0.99
C VAL A 7 -0.09 -9.51 -1.71
N LYS A 8 -0.75 -10.40 -0.97
CA LYS A 8 -1.50 -11.53 -1.55
C LYS A 8 -2.76 -11.05 -2.25
N TRP A 9 -3.53 -10.22 -1.57
CA TRP A 9 -4.71 -9.57 -2.13
C TRP A 9 -5.15 -8.38 -1.29
N PHE A 10 -5.83 -7.43 -1.93
CA PHE A 10 -6.43 -6.28 -1.26
C PHE A 10 -7.74 -5.90 -1.95
N SER A 11 -8.81 -5.76 -1.18
CA SER A 11 -10.10 -5.31 -1.70
C SER A 11 -10.21 -3.80 -1.57
N LYS A 12 -10.06 -3.07 -2.68
CA LYS A 12 -10.27 -1.61 -2.74
C LYS A 12 -11.63 -1.21 -2.15
N LYS A 13 -12.70 -1.94 -2.50
CA LYS A 13 -14.06 -1.66 -2.05
C LYS A 13 -14.24 -1.85 -0.53
N LYS A 14 -13.62 -2.88 0.05
CA LYS A 14 -13.77 -3.18 1.48
C LYS A 14 -12.71 -2.50 2.36
N GLY A 15 -11.61 -2.03 1.78
CA GLY A 15 -10.54 -1.34 2.49
C GLY A 15 -9.60 -2.26 3.28
N TYR A 16 -9.58 -3.56 2.99
CA TYR A 16 -8.71 -4.51 3.69
C TYR A 16 -8.19 -5.64 2.79
N GLY A 17 -7.17 -6.34 3.27
CA GLY A 17 -6.49 -7.40 2.55
C GLY A 17 -5.62 -8.26 3.44
N PHE A 18 -4.79 -9.08 2.80
CA PHE A 18 -3.74 -9.86 3.46
C PHE A 18 -2.42 -9.75 2.71
N VAL A 19 -1.35 -9.80 3.48
CA VAL A 19 0.03 -9.83 3.00
C VAL A 19 0.73 -11.05 3.58
N GLU A 20 1.75 -11.53 2.88
CA GLU A 20 2.56 -12.68 3.26
C GLU A 20 3.96 -12.21 3.68
N GLY A 21 4.40 -12.63 4.87
CA GLY A 21 5.76 -12.43 5.35
C GLY A 21 6.74 -13.47 4.78
N LYS A 22 8.03 -13.30 5.05
CA LYS A 22 9.07 -14.26 4.62
C LYS A 22 8.90 -15.64 5.27
N ASP A 23 8.31 -15.66 6.44
CA ASP A 23 7.96 -16.85 7.22
C ASP A 23 6.69 -17.57 6.72
N HIS A 24 6.11 -17.11 5.60
CA HIS A 24 4.85 -17.63 5.02
C HIS A 24 3.64 -17.43 5.94
N ASN A 25 3.76 -16.58 6.96
CA ASN A 25 2.62 -16.18 7.77
C ASN A 25 1.82 -15.08 7.07
N GLU A 26 0.51 -15.10 7.29
CA GLU A 26 -0.42 -14.12 6.74
C GLU A 26 -0.73 -13.04 7.76
N TYR A 27 -0.62 -11.79 7.33
CA TYR A 27 -0.88 -10.62 8.16
C TYR A 27 -2.08 -9.87 7.60
N PHE A 28 -3.01 -9.51 8.47
CA PHE A 28 -4.15 -8.70 8.11
C PHE A 28 -3.71 -7.24 7.85
N VAL A 29 -4.19 -6.63 6.77
CA VAL A 29 -3.94 -5.22 6.47
C VAL A 29 -5.24 -4.45 6.32
N HIS A 30 -5.27 -3.22 6.83
CA HIS A 30 -6.40 -2.31 6.72
C HIS A 30 -5.94 -0.96 6.15
N HIS A 31 -6.81 -0.32 5.36
CA HIS A 31 -6.48 0.92 4.65
C HIS A 31 -6.08 2.09 5.56
N THR A 32 -6.54 2.07 6.82
CA THR A 32 -6.20 3.09 7.82
C THR A 32 -4.73 3.10 8.18
N ASP A 33 -4.05 1.96 8.06
CA ASP A 33 -2.67 1.78 8.44
C ASP A 33 -1.69 2.10 7.31
N ILE A 34 -2.20 2.30 6.09
CA ILE A 34 -1.44 2.71 4.92
C ILE A 34 -1.03 4.18 5.07
N GLN A 35 0.28 4.42 5.15
CA GLN A 35 0.91 5.72 5.35
C GLN A 35 1.00 6.47 4.02
N VAL A 36 -0.14 6.99 3.58
CA VAL A 36 -0.23 7.83 2.38
C VAL A 36 -0.89 9.14 2.78
N GLU A 37 -0.24 10.25 2.42
CA GLU A 37 -0.69 11.59 2.78
C GLU A 37 -2.05 11.92 2.17
N ASN A 38 -2.22 11.62 0.87
CA ASN A 38 -3.39 12.06 0.12
C ASN A 38 -3.85 11.02 -0.91
N GLY A 39 -5.17 10.92 -1.11
CA GLY A 39 -5.77 10.07 -2.14
C GLY A 39 -6.33 8.75 -1.61
N PHE A 40 -6.71 7.88 -2.53
CA PHE A 40 -7.36 6.62 -2.20
C PHE A 40 -6.32 5.56 -1.80
N ARG A 41 -6.43 5.05 -0.57
CA ARG A 41 -5.46 4.11 0.01
C ARG A 41 -5.78 2.68 -0.40
N TYR A 42 -4.88 2.05 -1.14
CA TYR A 42 -4.97 0.64 -1.48
C TYR A 42 -3.60 0.05 -1.75
N LEU A 43 -3.55 -1.28 -1.77
CA LEU A 43 -2.37 -2.05 -2.14
C LEU A 43 -2.66 -2.85 -3.41
N LYS A 44 -1.65 -3.02 -4.25
CA LYS A 44 -1.75 -3.85 -5.45
C LYS A 44 -1.26 -5.26 -5.15
N GLN A 45 -1.92 -6.27 -5.71
CA GLN A 45 -1.45 -7.65 -5.62
C GLN A 45 0.00 -7.76 -6.13
N GLY A 46 0.84 -8.46 -5.38
CA GLY A 46 2.27 -8.63 -5.65
C GLY A 46 3.16 -7.46 -5.25
N GLU A 47 2.59 -6.33 -4.79
CA GLU A 47 3.36 -5.19 -4.30
C GLU A 47 4.15 -5.56 -3.03
N LEU A 48 5.38 -5.08 -2.93
CA LEU A 48 6.23 -5.24 -1.76
C LEU A 48 6.10 -4.02 -0.87
N ILE A 49 5.88 -4.24 0.42
CA ILE A 49 5.70 -3.19 1.43
C ILE A 49 6.53 -3.50 2.67
N VAL A 50 6.66 -2.50 3.54
CA VAL A 50 7.13 -2.65 4.92
C VAL A 50 6.01 -2.28 5.88
N GLY A 51 6.09 -2.79 7.12
CA GLY A 51 5.16 -2.45 8.18
C GLY A 51 5.59 -3.02 9.52
N VAL A 52 4.75 -2.81 10.55
CA VAL A 52 5.00 -3.27 11.92
C VAL A 52 3.90 -4.25 12.31
N PRO A 53 4.23 -5.52 12.64
CA PRO A 53 3.26 -6.48 13.15
C PRO A 53 2.73 -6.06 14.53
N GLU A 54 1.41 -6.00 14.67
CA GLU A 54 0.69 -5.71 15.91
C GLU A 54 -0.25 -6.88 16.23
N LYS A 55 -0.17 -7.38 17.47
CA LYS A 55 -1.06 -8.43 17.97
C LYS A 55 -2.46 -7.85 18.21
N MET A 56 -3.49 -8.56 17.74
CA MET A 56 -4.90 -8.24 18.02
C MET A 56 -5.47 -9.19 19.09
N GLU A 57 -6.67 -8.89 19.59
CA GLU A 57 -7.36 -9.67 20.65
C GLU A 57 -7.69 -11.13 20.29
N ASN A 58 -7.65 -11.52 19.00
CA ASN A 58 -8.14 -12.83 18.53
C ASN A 58 -7.06 -13.71 17.89
N ASP A 59 -5.83 -13.74 18.42
CA ASP A 59 -4.65 -14.45 17.86
C ASP A 59 -4.26 -14.04 16.42
N LYS A 60 -4.94 -13.04 15.85
CA LYS A 60 -4.63 -12.47 14.55
C LYS A 60 -3.54 -11.43 14.70
N VAL A 61 -2.66 -11.37 13.71
CA VAL A 61 -1.64 -10.34 13.59
C VAL A 61 -2.03 -9.38 12.47
N LYS A 62 -2.07 -8.09 12.81
CA LYS A 62 -2.28 -7.00 11.87
C LYS A 62 -0.93 -6.41 11.50
N LEU A 63 -0.75 -5.99 10.25
CA LEU A 63 0.40 -5.19 9.86
C LEU A 63 -0.01 -3.71 9.85
N ALA A 64 0.62 -2.93 10.73
CA ALA A 64 0.41 -1.49 10.88
C ALA A 64 1.52 -0.69 10.19
N ARG A 65 1.36 0.64 10.10
CA ARG A 65 2.36 1.59 9.57
C ARG A 65 2.90 1.19 8.19
N ILE A 66 2.00 0.80 7.30
CA ILE A 66 2.31 0.28 5.97
C ILE A 66 2.90 1.38 5.10
N ALA A 67 4.09 1.17 4.54
CA ALA A 67 4.79 2.14 3.72
C ALA A 67 5.62 1.46 2.60
N SER A 68 6.15 2.27 1.69
CA SER A 68 7.10 1.81 0.66
C SER A 68 8.37 1.25 1.31
N PRO A 69 8.96 0.16 0.77
CA PRO A 69 10.19 -0.42 1.30
C PRO A 69 11.43 0.45 1.07
N MET A 70 11.35 1.45 0.20
CA MET A 70 12.43 2.39 -0.07
C MET A 70 12.20 3.68 0.72
N GLU A 71 13.26 4.21 1.33
CA GLU A 71 13.20 5.54 1.97
C GLU A 71 12.86 6.61 0.92
N GLY A 72 11.85 7.43 1.20
CA GLY A 72 11.30 8.38 0.23
C GLY A 72 10.59 7.76 -0.97
N GLY A 73 10.40 6.43 -0.98
CA GLY A 73 9.66 5.72 -2.02
C GLY A 73 8.15 5.90 -1.86
N HIS A 74 7.44 5.65 -2.96
CA HIS A 74 5.98 5.72 -3.01
C HIS A 74 5.37 4.32 -3.07
N LEU A 75 4.16 4.19 -2.52
CA LEU A 75 3.29 3.04 -2.81
C LEU A 75 2.65 3.21 -4.18
N MET A 76 2.21 2.11 -4.78
CA MET A 76 1.61 2.13 -6.12
C MET A 76 0.37 3.04 -6.20
N CYS A 77 -0.39 3.16 -5.12
CA CYS A 77 -1.53 4.08 -5.05
C CYS A 77 -1.15 5.56 -5.18
N GLU A 78 0.05 5.95 -4.74
CA GLU A 78 0.59 7.30 -4.92
C GLU A 78 1.13 7.48 -6.34
N VAL A 79 1.85 6.48 -6.86
CA VAL A 79 2.42 6.49 -8.23
C VAL A 79 1.33 6.63 -9.30
N GLU A 80 0.23 5.88 -9.16
CA GLU A 80 -0.91 5.98 -10.09
C GLU A 80 -1.55 7.37 -10.06
N LYS A 81 -1.61 8.01 -8.88
CA LYS A 81 -2.12 9.38 -8.76
C LYS A 81 -1.20 10.38 -9.45
N LEU A 82 0.11 10.29 -9.24
CA LEU A 82 1.10 11.16 -9.89
C LEU A 82 1.00 11.06 -11.42
N ASN A 83 1.02 9.84 -11.95
CA ASN A 83 0.89 9.59 -13.39
C ASN A 83 -0.45 10.08 -13.98
N SER A 84 -1.52 10.11 -13.18
CA SER A 84 -2.82 10.63 -13.64
C SER A 84 -2.88 12.15 -13.74
N HIS A 85 -2.11 12.87 -12.92
CA HIS A 85 -2.05 14.34 -12.96
C HIS A 85 -1.20 14.82 -14.12
N SER A 86 -0.02 14.23 -14.34
CA SER A 86 0.86 14.57 -15.45
C SER A 86 0.20 14.36 -16.82
N ARG A 87 -0.66 13.34 -16.96
CA ARG A 87 -1.43 13.11 -18.20
C ARG A 87 -2.51 14.12 -18.48
N ARG A 88 -3.01 14.83 -17.47
CA ARG A 88 -4.03 15.87 -17.62
C ARG A 88 -3.38 17.21 -17.96
N GLU A 89 -2.29 17.56 -17.29
CA GLU A 89 -1.53 18.78 -17.57
C GLU A 89 -0.97 18.79 -19.01
N ASN A 90 -0.42 17.67 -19.48
CA ASN A 90 0.11 17.58 -20.86
C ASN A 90 -0.95 17.73 -21.97
N ARG A 91 -2.25 17.62 -21.69
CA ARG A 91 -3.29 17.76 -22.72
C ARG A 91 -3.73 19.21 -22.93
N GLU A 92 -3.47 20.10 -21.98
CA GLU A 92 -3.90 21.49 -22.06
C GLU A 92 -2.89 22.37 -22.81
N GLU A 93 -1.64 21.92 -22.97
CA GLU A 93 -0.61 22.63 -23.76
C GLU A 93 -0.69 22.37 -25.28
N ASP A 94 -1.37 21.32 -25.73
CA ASP A 94 -1.52 20.99 -27.17
C ASP A 94 -2.64 21.80 -27.87
N ASP A 95 -3.43 22.58 -27.12
CA ASP A 95 -4.58 23.35 -27.62
C ASP A 95 -4.32 24.88 -27.74
N ILE A 96 -3.05 25.34 -27.68
CA ILE A 96 -2.65 26.76 -27.84
C ILE A 96 -1.97 27.04 -29.18
#